data_AF-A0A0C1U367-F1
#
_entry.id   AF-A0A0C1U367-F1
#
_cell.length_a   1.000
_cell.length_b   1.000
_cell.length_c   1.000
_cell.angle_alpha   90.00
_cell.angle_beta   90.00
_cell.angle_gamma   90.00
#
_symmetry.space_group_name_H-M   'P 1'
#
loop_
_entity.id
_entity.type
_entity.pdbx_description
1 polymer ?
#
loop_
_entity_poly.entity_id
_entity_poly.type
_entity_poly.pdbx_seq_one_letter_code
_entity_poly.pdbx_strand_id
1 'polypeptide(L)'
;MDFKHISVLLEECIDALNIKEDGIYVDCTLGGAGHSNEILKKLSSKGRLIGIDQDLDALNAAKERLKNYENVTFVHNNFYNIKEILEELKIEKIDGVLMDLGVSSYQLDEAERGFSYMKDAPLDMRMNRENSFSAYNVVNDYSEEELSDVIKSFGEEKFAKRIANFIINRRPINTTLELSDIITAAIPAKFRREGGHPAKRTFQAIRIEVNKELTILNKTIEDAVEALNKDGRIAIITFHSLEDRIVKIKFKELQDPCTCPKELPMCVCGKTPIIKLISKKPIEPSLEEKDLNSRSKSAKLRVAEKI
;
A
#
# COMPACT_ATOMS: atom_id res chain seq x y z
N MET A 1 -18.59 -15.43 13.74
CA MET A 1 -17.37 -15.06 14.49
C MET A 1 -16.98 -13.68 14.01
N ASP A 2 -17.08 -12.68 14.88
CA ASP A 2 -16.67 -11.33 14.55
C ASP A 2 -15.18 -11.34 14.25
N PHE A 3 -14.82 -11.12 12.99
CA PHE A 3 -13.43 -10.95 12.58
C PHE A 3 -12.98 -9.59 13.10
N LYS A 4 -12.40 -9.55 14.32
CA LYS A 4 -11.67 -8.38 14.77
C LYS A 4 -10.44 -8.24 13.87
N HIS A 5 -10.43 -7.20 13.04
CA HIS A 5 -9.27 -6.89 12.23
C HIS A 5 -8.04 -6.67 13.12
N ILE A 6 -6.97 -7.42 12.84
CA ILE A 6 -5.66 -7.28 13.47
C ILE A 6 -4.75 -6.59 12.45
N SER A 7 -4.18 -5.44 12.84
CA SER A 7 -3.16 -4.75 12.04
C SER A 7 -1.95 -5.67 11.83
N VAL A 8 -1.46 -5.71 10.60
CA VAL A 8 -0.32 -6.56 10.23
C VAL A 8 0.98 -5.96 10.74
N LEU A 9 1.88 -6.78 11.28
CA LEU A 9 3.17 -6.34 11.84
C LEU A 9 3.02 -5.16 12.81
N LEU A 10 1.95 -5.17 13.63
CA LEU A 10 1.59 -4.03 14.46
C LEU A 10 2.71 -3.68 15.44
N GLU A 11 3.12 -4.62 16.29
CA GLU A 11 4.15 -4.38 17.30
C GLU A 11 5.50 -4.06 16.67
N GLU A 12 5.91 -4.82 15.64
CA GLU A 12 7.16 -4.60 14.93
C GLU A 12 7.21 -3.21 14.29
N CYS A 13 6.10 -2.74 13.73
CA CYS A 13 6.00 -1.42 13.15
C CYS A 13 6.09 -0.32 14.20
N ILE A 14 5.37 -0.47 15.31
CA ILE A 14 5.32 0.53 16.39
C ILE A 14 6.69 0.65 17.08
N ASP A 15 7.36 -0.47 17.34
CA ASP A 15 8.72 -0.48 17.86
C ASP A 15 9.72 0.10 16.84
N ALA A 16 9.56 -0.25 15.57
CA ALA A 16 10.39 0.27 14.51
C ALA A 16 10.28 1.78 14.32
N LEU A 17 9.12 2.40 14.59
CA LEU A 17 8.93 3.85 14.46
C LEU A 17 9.69 4.66 15.52
N ASN A 18 10.14 4.04 16.62
CA ASN A 18 10.85 4.69 17.72
C ASN A 18 10.13 5.97 18.19
N ILE A 19 8.88 5.80 18.62
CA ILE A 19 7.97 6.91 18.86
C ILE A 19 8.47 7.82 19.99
N LYS A 20 8.55 9.12 19.71
CA LYS A 20 8.81 10.18 20.67
C LYS A 20 7.47 10.71 21.17
N GLU A 21 7.32 10.87 22.48
CA GLU A 21 6.05 11.26 23.11
C GLU A 21 5.49 12.58 22.56
N ASP A 22 6.34 13.58 22.35
CA ASP A 22 5.96 14.91 21.82
C ASP A 22 6.13 15.02 20.29
N GLY A 23 6.35 13.90 19.59
CA GLY A 23 6.64 13.89 18.15
C GLY A 23 5.42 14.03 17.25
N ILE A 24 5.67 14.32 15.98
CA ILE A 24 4.63 14.38 14.93
C ILE A 24 4.76 13.16 14.01
N TYR A 25 3.69 12.38 13.88
CA TYR A 25 3.65 11.17 13.06
C TYR A 25 2.59 11.28 11.97
N VAL A 26 2.91 10.75 10.78
CA VAL A 26 1.98 10.64 9.67
C VAL A 26 1.68 9.17 9.42
N ASP A 27 0.41 8.79 9.49
CA ASP A 27 -0.09 7.52 8.97
C ASP A 27 -0.68 7.79 7.58
N CYS A 28 0.04 7.42 6.53
CA CYS A 28 -0.32 7.66 5.13
C CYS A 28 -1.47 6.77 4.65
N THR A 29 -1.83 5.75 5.41
CA THR A 29 -2.76 4.68 5.03
C THR A 29 -3.64 4.38 6.23
N LEU A 30 -4.31 5.41 6.74
CA LEU A 30 -5.00 5.38 8.03
C LEU A 30 -5.92 4.16 8.15
N GLY A 31 -6.69 3.84 7.10
CA GLY A 31 -7.52 2.66 7.02
C GLY A 31 -8.46 2.53 8.22
N GLY A 32 -8.38 1.40 8.91
CA GLY A 32 -9.14 1.19 10.14
C GLY A 32 -8.54 1.85 11.38
N ALA A 33 -7.46 2.62 11.27
CA ALA A 33 -6.70 3.25 12.35
C ALA A 33 -6.14 2.29 13.41
N GLY A 34 -5.74 1.07 13.02
CA GLY A 34 -5.16 0.09 13.94
C GLY A 34 -3.77 0.50 14.44
N HIS A 35 -2.83 0.78 13.53
CA HIS A 35 -1.51 1.28 13.89
C HIS A 35 -1.57 2.68 14.48
N SER A 36 -2.35 3.58 13.88
CA SER A 36 -2.61 4.92 14.39
C SER A 36 -3.05 4.95 15.86
N ASN A 37 -3.93 4.03 16.29
CA ASN A 37 -4.33 3.92 17.69
C ASN A 37 -3.15 3.58 18.61
N GLU A 38 -2.26 2.67 18.21
CA GLU A 38 -1.08 2.33 19.00
C GLU A 38 -0.02 3.44 18.98
N ILE A 39 0.09 4.20 17.89
CA ILE A 39 0.92 5.40 17.85
C ILE A 39 0.40 6.41 18.88
N LEU A 40 -0.90 6.71 18.87
CA LEU A 40 -1.51 7.69 19.78
C LEU A 40 -1.39 7.32 21.25
N LYS A 41 -1.45 6.02 21.60
CA LYS A 41 -1.20 5.57 22.97
C LYS A 41 0.20 5.90 23.49
N LYS A 42 1.18 6.07 22.58
CA LYS A 42 2.58 6.41 22.90
C LYS A 42 2.86 7.91 22.78
N LEU A 43 1.90 8.71 22.31
CA LEU A 43 2.03 10.16 22.23
C LEU A 43 1.48 10.83 23.51
N SER A 44 2.12 11.92 23.89
CA SER A 44 1.60 12.85 24.89
C SER A 44 0.53 13.76 24.27
N SER A 45 -0.06 14.64 25.08
CA SER A 45 -0.96 15.70 24.60
C SER A 45 -0.29 16.74 23.69
N LYS A 46 1.05 16.79 23.65
CA LYS A 46 1.82 17.65 22.74
C LYS A 46 2.20 16.95 21.44
N GLY A 47 2.27 15.62 21.46
CA GLY A 47 2.47 14.83 20.24
C GLY A 47 1.25 14.92 19.34
N ARG A 48 1.44 14.67 18.04
CA ARG A 48 0.37 14.78 17.04
C ARG A 48 0.42 13.65 16.04
N LEU A 49 -0.74 13.10 15.71
CA LEU A 49 -0.92 12.16 14.60
C LEU A 49 -1.67 12.83 13.45
N ILE A 50 -1.20 12.62 12.23
CA ILE A 50 -1.89 13.00 10.99
C ILE A 50 -2.24 11.71 10.25
N GLY A 51 -3.53 11.40 10.14
CA GLY A 51 -4.03 10.24 9.42
C GLY A 51 -4.55 10.64 8.04
N ILE A 52 -3.96 10.09 6.99
CA ILE A 52 -4.35 10.32 5.60
C ILE A 52 -5.04 9.07 5.07
N ASP A 53 -6.19 9.24 4.42
CA ASP A 53 -6.81 8.18 3.62
C ASP A 53 -7.56 8.80 2.43
N GLN A 54 -7.55 8.11 1.29
CA GLN A 54 -8.30 8.51 0.10
C GLN A 54 -9.73 7.94 0.12
N ASP A 55 -10.00 6.97 0.98
CA ASP A 55 -11.28 6.31 1.17
C ASP A 55 -12.06 6.97 2.31
N LEU A 56 -13.14 7.65 1.97
CA LEU A 56 -13.96 8.37 2.94
C LEU A 56 -14.62 7.41 3.96
N ASP A 57 -14.94 6.19 3.56
CA ASP A 57 -15.55 5.21 4.45
C ASP A 57 -14.54 4.76 5.53
N ALA A 58 -13.29 4.52 5.12
CA ALA A 58 -12.19 4.23 6.05
C ALA A 58 -11.91 5.40 7.00
N LEU A 59 -11.89 6.62 6.46
CA LEU A 59 -11.69 7.83 7.27
C LEU A 59 -12.79 8.01 8.33
N ASN A 60 -14.04 7.73 8.00
CA ASN A 60 -15.16 7.80 8.94
C ASN A 60 -15.05 6.72 10.03
N ALA A 61 -14.68 5.49 9.66
CA ALA A 61 -14.43 4.42 10.62
C ALA A 61 -13.26 4.76 11.57
N ALA A 62 -12.19 5.36 11.05
CA ALA A 62 -11.06 5.83 11.83
C ALA A 62 -11.44 6.95 12.82
N LYS A 63 -12.24 7.93 12.38
CA LYS A 63 -12.76 9.01 13.25
C LYS A 63 -13.55 8.46 14.44
N GLU A 64 -14.40 7.46 14.20
CA GLU A 64 -15.16 6.82 15.28
C GLU A 64 -14.25 6.04 16.24
N ARG A 65 -13.27 5.30 15.71
CA ARG A 65 -12.30 4.55 16.55
C ARG A 65 -11.45 5.48 17.42
N LEU A 66 -11.03 6.62 16.86
CA LEU A 66 -10.11 7.55 17.49
C LEU A 66 -10.80 8.75 18.17
N LYS A 67 -12.12 8.71 18.35
CA LYS A 67 -12.91 9.84 18.88
C LYS A 67 -12.50 10.35 20.28
N ASN A 68 -11.77 9.53 21.04
CA ASN A 68 -11.29 9.88 22.38
C ASN A 68 -9.93 10.61 22.36
N TYR A 69 -9.33 10.80 21.18
CA TYR A 69 -8.06 11.48 21.00
C TYR A 69 -8.28 12.86 20.38
N GLU A 70 -7.74 13.90 21.02
CA GLU A 70 -7.84 15.29 20.54
C GLU A 70 -6.66 15.69 19.65
N ASN A 71 -5.56 14.94 19.70
CA ASN A 71 -4.31 15.23 19.00
C ASN A 71 -4.18 14.50 17.64
N VAL A 72 -5.31 14.33 16.95
CA VAL A 72 -5.38 13.65 15.63
C VAL A 72 -5.92 14.60 14.58
N THR A 73 -5.30 14.61 13.40
CA THR A 73 -5.79 15.32 12.22
C THR A 73 -6.13 14.31 11.13
N PHE A 74 -7.38 14.33 10.67
CA PHE A 74 -7.86 13.44 9.60
C PHE A 74 -7.87 14.18 8.27
N VAL A 75 -7.20 13.62 7.26
CA VAL A 75 -7.05 14.23 5.94
C VAL A 75 -7.61 13.28 4.89
N HIS A 76 -8.69 13.70 4.21
CA HIS A 76 -9.22 12.98 3.05
C HIS A 76 -8.42 13.38 1.82
N ASN A 77 -7.38 12.61 1.50
CA ASN A 77 -6.49 12.88 0.37
C ASN A 77 -5.69 11.61 0.01
N ASN A 78 -5.01 11.61 -1.13
CA ASN A 78 -4.03 10.58 -1.45
C ASN A 78 -2.69 10.93 -0.79
N PHE A 79 -2.03 9.94 -0.17
CA PHE A 79 -0.72 10.13 0.47
C PHE A 79 0.38 10.58 -0.51
N TYR A 80 0.17 10.44 -1.83
CA TYR A 80 0.99 11.06 -2.86
C TYR A 80 1.20 12.57 -2.65
N ASN A 81 0.23 13.24 -2.02
CA ASN A 81 0.24 14.66 -1.70
C ASN A 81 0.77 14.96 -0.29
N ILE A 82 1.55 14.06 0.33
CA ILE A 82 2.02 14.23 1.71
C ILE A 82 2.73 15.58 1.93
N LYS A 83 3.53 16.03 0.96
CA LYS A 83 4.25 17.31 1.04
C LYS A 83 3.27 18.49 1.11
N GLU A 84 2.33 18.53 0.19
CA GLU A 84 1.31 19.57 0.09
C GLU A 84 0.41 19.57 1.34
N ILE A 85 0.03 18.39 1.84
CA ILE A 85 -0.75 18.23 3.08
C ILE A 85 0.00 18.82 4.28
N LEU A 86 1.30 18.53 4.40
CA LEU A 86 2.12 19.06 5.50
C LEU A 86 2.28 20.58 5.40
N GLU A 87 2.47 21.12 4.18
CA GLU A 87 2.52 22.56 3.92
C GLU A 87 1.21 23.26 4.31
N GLU A 88 0.05 22.72 3.94
CA GLU A 88 -1.28 23.24 4.30
C GLU A 88 -1.51 23.23 5.82
N LEU A 89 -1.04 22.17 6.50
CA LEU A 89 -1.09 22.05 7.95
C LEU A 89 -0.03 22.90 8.66
N LYS A 90 0.84 23.60 7.93
CA LYS A 90 1.97 24.40 8.41
C LYS A 90 2.95 23.59 9.27
N ILE A 91 3.24 22.37 8.80
CA ILE A 91 4.17 21.44 9.45
C ILE A 91 5.39 21.29 8.55
N GLU A 92 6.51 21.86 8.99
CA GLU A 92 7.75 21.79 8.21
C GLU A 92 8.43 20.42 8.30
N LYS A 93 8.33 19.77 9.47
CA LYS A 93 9.01 18.50 9.75
C LYS A 93 8.20 17.57 10.63
N ILE A 94 8.44 16.27 10.48
CA ILE A 94 7.78 15.19 11.21
C ILE A 94 8.80 14.18 11.75
N ASP A 95 8.44 13.45 12.80
CA ASP A 95 9.30 12.46 13.47
C ASP A 95 9.12 11.05 12.95
N GLY A 96 7.98 10.74 12.30
CA GLY A 96 7.82 9.46 11.65
C GLY A 96 6.70 9.38 10.62
N VAL A 97 6.83 8.41 9.73
CA VAL A 97 5.86 8.10 8.68
C VAL A 97 5.59 6.60 8.65
N LEU A 98 4.32 6.23 8.60
CA LEU A 98 3.84 4.89 8.38
C LEU A 98 3.13 4.79 7.03
N MET A 99 3.42 3.74 6.27
CA MET A 99 2.66 3.34 5.08
C MET A 99 2.37 1.83 5.14
N ASP A 100 1.14 1.45 5.45
CA ASP A 100 0.60 0.09 5.35
C ASP A 100 -0.09 -0.10 4.00
N LEU A 101 0.67 -0.52 2.99
CA LEU A 101 0.21 -0.51 1.59
C LEU A 101 -0.87 -1.56 1.33
N GLY A 102 -1.67 -1.35 0.29
CA GLY A 102 -2.70 -2.30 -0.12
C GLY A 102 -4.10 -1.90 0.34
N VAL A 103 -4.94 -2.90 0.60
CA VAL A 103 -6.39 -2.68 0.84
C VAL A 103 -6.73 -2.81 2.31
N SER A 104 -7.59 -1.91 2.78
CA SER A 104 -8.11 -1.96 4.14
C SER A 104 -9.10 -3.13 4.30
N SER A 105 -9.34 -3.55 5.54
CA SER A 105 -10.43 -4.50 5.83
C SER A 105 -11.77 -4.02 5.33
N TYR A 106 -12.03 -2.75 5.53
CA TYR A 106 -13.29 -2.13 5.16
C TYR A 106 -13.59 -2.33 3.67
N GLN A 107 -12.57 -2.13 2.82
CA GLN A 107 -12.65 -2.34 1.38
C GLN A 107 -12.89 -3.80 0.98
N LEU A 108 -12.38 -4.77 1.75
CA LEU A 108 -12.56 -6.19 1.49
C LEU A 108 -13.87 -6.76 2.07
N ASP A 109 -14.32 -6.19 3.19
CA ASP A 109 -15.48 -6.67 3.93
C ASP A 109 -16.78 -6.16 3.27
N GLU A 110 -16.78 -4.94 2.75
CA GLU A 110 -17.84 -4.41 1.89
C GLU A 110 -17.80 -5.02 0.49
N ALA A 111 -18.62 -6.05 0.27
CA ALA A 111 -18.68 -6.75 -1.01
C ALA A 111 -18.88 -5.79 -2.20
N GLU A 112 -19.79 -4.82 -2.07
CA GLU A 112 -20.15 -3.82 -3.09
C GLU A 112 -18.97 -2.97 -3.59
N ARG A 113 -17.83 -2.97 -2.89
CA ARG A 113 -16.61 -2.29 -3.35
C ARG A 113 -15.88 -3.05 -4.47
N GLY A 114 -16.24 -4.30 -4.74
CA GLY A 114 -15.72 -5.06 -5.87
C GLY A 114 -14.27 -5.53 -5.75
N PHE A 115 -13.64 -5.43 -4.57
CA PHE A 115 -12.24 -5.90 -4.38
C PHE A 115 -12.11 -7.42 -4.24
N SER A 116 -13.20 -8.10 -3.88
CA SER A 116 -13.19 -9.56 -3.65
C SER A 116 -13.55 -10.33 -4.91
N TYR A 117 -12.76 -11.36 -5.23
CA TYR A 117 -13.07 -12.34 -6.27
C TYR A 117 -13.89 -13.55 -5.73
N MET A 118 -14.26 -13.52 -4.45
CA MET A 118 -15.01 -14.59 -3.77
C MET A 118 -16.48 -14.22 -3.50
N LYS A 119 -16.84 -12.94 -3.63
CA LYS A 119 -18.19 -12.43 -3.45
C LYS A 119 -18.59 -11.68 -4.71
N ASP A 120 -19.84 -11.82 -5.13
CA ASP A 120 -20.36 -11.11 -6.29
C ASP A 120 -20.66 -9.65 -5.94
N ALA A 121 -20.21 -8.75 -6.81
CA ALA A 121 -20.34 -7.31 -6.67
C ALA A 121 -20.02 -6.62 -8.00
N PRO A 122 -20.42 -5.35 -8.19
CA PRO A 122 -19.99 -4.56 -9.35
C PRO A 122 -18.47 -4.47 -9.48
N LEU A 123 -17.96 -4.40 -10.72
CA LEU A 123 -16.54 -4.15 -10.99
C LEU A 123 -16.15 -2.69 -10.68
N ASP A 124 -15.93 -2.39 -9.40
CA ASP A 124 -15.52 -1.06 -8.94
C ASP A 124 -14.01 -0.99 -8.66
N MET A 125 -13.54 -1.59 -7.55
CA MET A 125 -12.15 -1.57 -7.07
C MET A 125 -11.53 -0.19 -6.85
N ARG A 126 -12.30 0.91 -6.87
CA ARG A 126 -11.77 2.23 -6.51
C ARG A 126 -11.62 2.34 -4.99
N MET A 127 -10.46 2.80 -4.55
CA MET A 127 -10.24 3.23 -3.17
C MET A 127 -10.96 4.56 -2.90
N ASN A 128 -10.91 5.50 -3.84
CA ASN A 128 -11.73 6.70 -3.83
C ASN A 128 -12.89 6.59 -4.84
N ARG A 129 -14.13 6.46 -4.34
CA ARG A 129 -15.35 6.35 -5.17
C ARG A 129 -15.68 7.63 -5.95
N GLU A 130 -15.07 8.77 -5.62
CA GLU A 130 -15.23 10.02 -6.37
C GLU A 130 -14.48 9.98 -7.72
N ASN A 131 -13.52 9.06 -7.89
CA ASN A 131 -12.82 8.88 -9.16
C ASN A 131 -13.76 8.29 -10.23
N SER A 132 -13.70 8.79 -11.47
CA SER A 132 -14.53 8.28 -12.57
C SER A 132 -14.05 6.95 -13.18
N PHE A 133 -12.79 6.58 -12.95
CA PHE A 133 -12.15 5.41 -13.55
C PHE A 133 -12.19 4.21 -12.59
N SER A 134 -12.78 3.10 -13.03
CA SER A 134 -13.04 1.89 -12.22
C SER A 134 -12.52 0.62 -12.88
N ALA A 135 -12.59 -0.51 -12.16
CA ALA A 135 -12.26 -1.83 -12.72
C ALA A 135 -13.14 -2.19 -13.92
N TYR A 136 -14.39 -1.72 -13.95
CA TYR A 136 -15.26 -1.85 -15.11
C TYR A 136 -14.61 -1.25 -16.36
N ASN A 137 -13.98 -0.06 -16.25
CA ASN A 137 -13.33 0.59 -17.37
C ASN A 137 -12.09 -0.18 -17.84
N VAL A 138 -11.23 -0.62 -16.91
CA VAL A 138 -10.08 -1.47 -17.25
C VAL A 138 -10.53 -2.73 -17.98
N VAL A 139 -11.59 -3.38 -17.50
CA VAL A 139 -12.05 -4.67 -18.03
C VAL A 139 -12.80 -4.53 -19.34
N ASN A 140 -13.60 -3.48 -19.54
CA ASN A 140 -14.49 -3.34 -20.69
C ASN A 140 -13.99 -2.39 -21.79
N ASP A 141 -13.16 -1.40 -21.45
CA ASP A 141 -12.78 -0.32 -22.38
C ASP A 141 -11.36 -0.50 -22.95
N TYR A 142 -10.43 -1.13 -22.20
CA TYR A 142 -9.05 -1.34 -22.67
C TYR A 142 -9.01 -2.28 -23.88
N SER A 143 -8.03 -2.09 -24.77
CA SER A 143 -7.70 -3.07 -25.81
C SER A 143 -7.14 -4.38 -25.21
N GLU A 144 -7.08 -5.44 -26.02
CA GLU A 144 -6.48 -6.71 -25.58
C GLU A 144 -5.01 -6.53 -25.15
N GLU A 145 -4.26 -5.68 -25.87
CA GLU A 145 -2.84 -5.40 -25.59
C GLU A 145 -2.68 -4.67 -24.25
N GLU A 146 -3.40 -3.57 -24.05
CA GLU A 146 -3.36 -2.81 -22.80
C GLU A 146 -3.75 -3.68 -21.59
N LEU A 147 -4.82 -4.47 -21.72
CA LEU A 147 -5.26 -5.36 -20.65
C LEU A 147 -4.25 -6.48 -20.37
N SER A 148 -3.66 -7.06 -21.41
CA SER A 148 -2.58 -8.04 -21.26
C SER A 148 -1.37 -7.44 -20.55
N ASP A 149 -1.00 -6.21 -20.88
CA ASP A 149 0.15 -5.52 -20.28
C ASP A 149 -0.07 -5.18 -18.83
N VAL A 150 -1.27 -4.72 -18.44
CA VAL A 150 -1.67 -4.53 -17.04
C VAL A 150 -1.55 -5.85 -16.27
N ILE A 151 -2.17 -6.93 -16.77
CA ILE A 151 -2.19 -8.23 -16.09
C ILE A 151 -0.77 -8.81 -15.95
N LYS A 152 0.05 -8.65 -16.97
CA LYS A 152 1.43 -9.12 -16.97
C LYS A 152 2.31 -8.32 -16.02
N SER A 153 2.22 -6.99 -16.07
CA SER A 153 3.12 -6.09 -15.35
C SER A 153 2.80 -6.01 -13.86
N PHE A 154 1.51 -5.97 -13.51
CA PHE A 154 1.07 -5.79 -12.13
C PHE A 154 0.62 -7.09 -11.45
N GLY A 155 0.21 -8.11 -12.23
CA GLY A 155 -0.17 -9.41 -11.70
C GLY A 155 0.93 -10.46 -11.74
N GLU A 156 2.06 -10.19 -12.43
CA GLU A 156 3.12 -11.17 -12.71
C GLU A 156 2.54 -12.50 -13.26
N GLU A 157 1.51 -12.39 -14.11
CA GLU A 157 0.71 -13.52 -14.59
C GLU A 157 1.19 -14.02 -15.96
N LYS A 158 1.53 -15.31 -16.02
CA LYS A 158 2.08 -15.96 -17.22
C LYS A 158 1.03 -16.10 -18.32
N PHE A 159 -0.23 -16.24 -17.94
CA PHE A 159 -1.36 -16.37 -18.87
C PHE A 159 -1.99 -15.03 -19.25
N ALA A 160 -1.33 -13.89 -18.98
CA ALA A 160 -1.87 -12.54 -19.20
C ALA A 160 -2.55 -12.35 -20.57
N LYS A 161 -1.85 -12.66 -21.67
CA LYS A 161 -2.42 -12.55 -23.03
C LYS A 161 -3.66 -13.42 -23.22
N ARG A 162 -3.66 -14.64 -22.68
CA ARG A 162 -4.80 -15.57 -22.78
C ARG A 162 -5.99 -15.09 -21.95
N ILE A 163 -5.73 -14.54 -20.76
CA ILE A 163 -6.77 -13.97 -19.88
C ILE A 163 -7.39 -12.75 -20.55
N ALA A 164 -6.56 -11.82 -21.08
CA ALA A 164 -7.04 -10.63 -21.79
C ALA A 164 -7.95 -11.01 -22.97
N ASN A 165 -7.53 -11.98 -23.80
CA ASN A 165 -8.35 -12.48 -24.89
C ASN A 165 -9.68 -13.10 -24.41
N PHE A 166 -9.68 -13.83 -23.30
CA PHE A 166 -10.90 -14.42 -22.72
C PHE A 166 -11.86 -13.37 -22.18
N ILE A 167 -11.34 -12.27 -21.63
CA ILE A 167 -12.09 -11.11 -21.17
C ILE A 167 -12.75 -10.40 -22.36
N ILE A 168 -11.96 -10.04 -23.38
CA ILE A 168 -12.42 -9.33 -24.58
C ILE A 168 -13.59 -10.06 -25.25
N ASN A 169 -13.48 -11.39 -25.40
CA ASN A 169 -14.49 -12.22 -26.07
C ASN A 169 -15.81 -12.38 -25.29
N ARG A 170 -15.88 -11.91 -24.04
CA ARG A 170 -17.06 -12.07 -23.16
C ARG A 170 -17.60 -10.75 -22.63
N ARG A 171 -17.12 -9.63 -23.16
CA ARG A 171 -17.66 -8.30 -22.81
C ARG A 171 -19.13 -8.17 -23.23
N PRO A 172 -19.94 -7.36 -22.52
CA PRO A 172 -19.56 -6.61 -21.31
C PRO A 172 -19.54 -7.50 -20.06
N ILE A 173 -18.57 -7.29 -19.19
CA ILE A 173 -18.44 -7.95 -17.88
C ILE A 173 -18.84 -6.96 -16.80
N ASN A 174 -19.79 -7.33 -15.94
CA ASN A 174 -20.39 -6.40 -14.98
C ASN A 174 -19.97 -6.69 -13.54
N THR A 175 -19.72 -7.95 -13.20
CA THR A 175 -19.50 -8.36 -11.81
C THR A 175 -18.17 -9.06 -11.56
N THR A 176 -17.75 -9.08 -10.30
CA THR A 176 -16.53 -9.73 -9.83
C THR A 176 -16.55 -11.25 -10.03
N LEU A 177 -17.66 -11.95 -9.79
CA LEU A 177 -17.69 -13.40 -10.02
C LEU A 177 -17.65 -13.74 -11.50
N GLU A 178 -18.34 -12.95 -12.34
CA GLU A 178 -18.27 -13.11 -13.79
C GLU A 178 -16.81 -12.99 -14.28
N LEU A 179 -16.10 -11.94 -13.86
CA LEU A 179 -14.68 -11.78 -14.18
C LEU A 179 -13.83 -12.94 -13.64
N SER A 180 -14.06 -13.36 -12.39
CA SER A 180 -13.35 -14.45 -11.72
C SER A 180 -13.49 -15.78 -12.47
N ASP A 181 -14.69 -16.11 -12.93
CA ASP A 181 -14.98 -17.31 -13.70
C ASP A 181 -14.31 -17.29 -15.08
N ILE A 182 -14.31 -16.13 -15.73
CA ILE A 182 -13.66 -15.94 -17.04
C ILE A 182 -12.14 -16.16 -16.93
N ILE A 183 -11.50 -15.57 -15.92
CA ILE A 183 -10.07 -15.76 -15.64
C ILE A 183 -9.78 -17.24 -15.34
N THR A 184 -10.64 -17.88 -14.55
CA THR A 184 -10.50 -19.29 -14.18
C THR A 184 -10.65 -20.22 -15.40
N ALA A 185 -11.53 -19.90 -16.35
CA ALA A 185 -11.67 -20.62 -17.61
C ALA A 185 -10.46 -20.39 -18.55
N ALA A 186 -9.82 -19.23 -18.47
CA ALA A 186 -8.63 -18.91 -19.26
C ALA A 186 -7.40 -19.71 -18.81
N ILE A 187 -7.26 -20.01 -17.51
CA ILE A 187 -6.08 -20.68 -16.96
C ILE A 187 -6.21 -22.22 -17.12
N PRO A 188 -5.22 -22.91 -17.73
CA PRO A 188 -5.30 -24.36 -17.91
C PRO A 188 -5.40 -25.11 -16.58
N ALA A 189 -6.21 -26.18 -16.54
CA ALA A 189 -6.55 -26.89 -15.31
C ALA A 189 -5.34 -27.39 -14.48
N LYS A 190 -4.23 -27.74 -15.14
CA LYS A 190 -2.97 -28.12 -14.50
C LYS A 190 -2.42 -27.00 -13.60
N PHE A 191 -2.44 -25.76 -14.09
CA PHE A 191 -1.92 -24.59 -13.37
C PHE A 191 -2.92 -24.02 -12.35
N ARG A 192 -4.21 -24.37 -12.45
CA ARG A 192 -5.21 -23.98 -11.44
C ARG A 192 -5.02 -24.68 -10.09
N ARG A 193 -4.37 -25.85 -10.09
CA ARG A 193 -4.13 -26.66 -8.88
C ARG A 193 -2.87 -26.25 -8.13
N GLU A 194 -2.02 -25.43 -8.75
CA GLU A 194 -0.76 -24.96 -8.18
C GLU A 194 -0.96 -23.52 -7.67
N GLY A 195 -1.02 -23.35 -6.34
CA GLY A 195 -1.06 -22.03 -5.69
C GLY A 195 -2.43 -21.60 -5.17
N GLY A 196 -2.63 -20.29 -5.05
CA GLY A 196 -3.88 -19.69 -4.57
C GLY A 196 -4.95 -19.56 -5.66
N HIS A 197 -6.05 -18.85 -5.35
CA HIS A 197 -7.16 -18.65 -6.29
C HIS A 197 -6.69 -18.06 -7.64
N PRO A 198 -7.08 -18.63 -8.80
CA PRO A 198 -6.58 -18.22 -10.13
C PRO A 198 -6.80 -16.74 -10.45
N ALA A 199 -7.93 -16.17 -10.02
CA ALA A 199 -8.25 -14.77 -10.25
C ALA A 199 -7.41 -13.76 -9.43
N LYS A 200 -6.73 -14.21 -8.36
CA LYS A 200 -6.08 -13.32 -7.37
C LYS A 200 -5.10 -12.33 -8.02
N ARG A 201 -4.26 -12.81 -8.94
CA ARG A 201 -3.23 -11.99 -9.61
C ARG A 201 -3.82 -10.98 -10.58
N THR A 202 -4.86 -11.37 -11.31
CA THR A 202 -5.56 -10.46 -12.24
C THR A 202 -6.33 -9.38 -11.48
N PHE A 203 -7.01 -9.73 -10.39
CA PHE A 203 -7.68 -8.76 -9.52
C PHE A 203 -6.67 -7.78 -8.91
N GLN A 204 -5.52 -8.27 -8.43
CA GLN A 204 -4.43 -7.42 -7.97
C GLN A 204 -3.95 -6.45 -9.08
N ALA A 205 -3.75 -6.95 -10.30
CA ALA A 205 -3.29 -6.14 -11.41
C ALA A 205 -4.26 -5.00 -11.75
N ILE A 206 -5.56 -5.33 -11.85
CA ILE A 206 -6.62 -4.35 -12.13
C ILE A 206 -6.71 -3.33 -10.99
N ARG A 207 -6.64 -3.78 -9.74
CA ARG A 207 -6.66 -2.89 -8.57
C ARG A 207 -5.52 -1.87 -8.59
N ILE A 208 -4.30 -2.35 -8.86
CA ILE A 208 -3.10 -1.51 -8.98
C ILE A 208 -3.26 -0.48 -10.10
N GLU A 209 -3.83 -0.88 -11.24
CA GLU A 209 -4.07 0.02 -12.37
C GLU A 209 -5.12 1.09 -12.03
N VAL A 210 -6.27 0.69 -11.48
CA VAL A 210 -7.38 1.60 -11.10
C VAL A 210 -6.91 2.66 -10.11
N ASN A 211 -6.11 2.28 -9.13
CA ASN A 211 -5.70 3.15 -8.03
C ASN A 211 -4.29 3.73 -8.20
N LYS A 212 -3.62 3.43 -9.33
CA LYS A 212 -2.26 3.88 -9.65
C LYS A 212 -1.23 3.58 -8.54
N GLU A 213 -1.45 2.50 -7.78
CA GLU A 213 -0.80 2.22 -6.48
C GLU A 213 0.72 2.27 -6.56
N LEU A 214 1.33 1.71 -7.61
CA LEU A 214 2.78 1.61 -7.73
C LEU A 214 3.44 2.91 -8.24
N THR A 215 2.73 3.68 -9.06
CA THR A 215 3.30 4.88 -9.71
C THR A 215 3.55 6.01 -8.72
N ILE A 216 2.73 6.08 -7.66
CA ILE A 216 2.81 7.13 -6.65
C ILE A 216 3.93 6.89 -5.62
N LEU A 217 4.29 5.63 -5.33
CA LEU A 217 5.17 5.26 -4.21
C LEU A 217 6.54 5.93 -4.25
N ASN A 218 7.19 6.01 -5.41
CA ASN A 218 8.54 6.56 -5.49
C ASN A 218 8.60 8.02 -5.04
N LYS A 219 7.68 8.85 -5.53
CA LYS A 219 7.58 10.27 -5.13
C LYS A 219 7.17 10.38 -3.67
N THR A 220 6.16 9.63 -3.24
CA THR A 220 5.69 9.66 -1.84
C THR A 220 6.83 9.37 -0.86
N ILE A 221 7.64 8.33 -1.13
CA ILE A 221 8.76 7.97 -0.25
C ILE A 221 9.78 9.09 -0.19
N GLU A 222 10.08 9.74 -1.32
CA GLU A 222 11.02 10.85 -1.39
C GLU A 222 10.50 12.06 -0.60
N ASP A 223 9.26 12.49 -0.84
CA ASP A 223 8.61 13.59 -0.12
C ASP A 223 8.52 13.33 1.40
N ALA A 224 8.13 12.10 1.78
CA ALA A 224 8.07 11.68 3.17
C ALA A 224 9.44 11.77 3.85
N VAL A 225 10.50 11.28 3.18
CA VAL A 225 11.87 11.35 3.70
C VAL A 225 12.39 12.78 3.75
N GLU A 226 12.01 13.65 2.81
CA GLU A 226 12.32 15.08 2.88
C GLU A 226 11.67 15.75 4.09
N ALA A 227 10.44 15.39 4.43
CA ALA A 227 9.71 15.92 5.59
C ALA A 227 10.22 15.39 6.94
N LEU A 228 10.96 14.27 6.98
CA LEU A 228 11.48 13.75 8.24
C LEU A 228 12.50 14.70 8.88
N ASN A 229 12.36 14.86 10.21
CA ASN A 229 13.42 15.36 11.09
C ASN A 229 14.61 14.40 11.07
N LYS A 230 15.78 14.91 11.47
CA LYS A 230 16.93 14.06 11.78
C LYS A 230 16.52 12.99 12.81
N ASP A 231 16.99 11.76 12.58
CA ASP A 231 16.65 10.56 13.36
C ASP A 231 15.16 10.16 13.29
N GLY A 232 14.35 10.83 12.47
CA GLY A 232 12.97 10.44 12.18
C GLY A 232 12.89 9.20 11.30
N ARG A 233 11.80 8.43 11.42
CA ARG A 233 11.69 7.09 10.80
C ARG A 233 10.56 6.95 9.81
N ILE A 234 10.82 6.26 8.71
CA ILE A 234 9.80 5.82 7.75
C ILE A 234 9.68 4.30 7.82
N ALA A 235 8.47 3.82 8.09
CA ALA A 235 8.09 2.41 8.18
C ALA A 235 7.08 2.10 7.07
N ILE A 236 7.41 1.15 6.19
CA ILE A 236 6.56 0.77 5.05
C ILE A 236 6.32 -0.74 5.09
N ILE A 237 5.04 -1.11 5.19
CA ILE A 237 4.56 -2.49 5.09
C ILE A 237 4.07 -2.71 3.67
N THR A 238 4.57 -3.76 3.04
CA THR A 238 4.25 -4.14 1.65
C THR A 238 3.66 -5.55 1.65
N PHE A 239 2.71 -5.83 0.76
CA PHE A 239 2.02 -7.14 0.71
C PHE A 239 2.34 -7.94 -0.54
N HIS A 240 3.04 -7.34 -1.50
CA HIS A 240 3.50 -8.04 -2.69
C HIS A 240 4.88 -7.63 -3.18
N SER A 241 5.43 -8.46 -4.05
CA SER A 241 6.77 -8.36 -4.63
C SER A 241 7.06 -7.02 -5.31
N LEU A 242 6.09 -6.47 -6.04
CA LEU A 242 6.27 -5.22 -6.78
C LEU A 242 6.44 -4.01 -5.85
N GLU A 243 5.59 -3.86 -4.83
CA GLU A 243 5.72 -2.83 -3.79
C GLU A 243 7.07 -2.97 -3.06
N ASP A 244 7.37 -4.16 -2.55
CA ASP A 244 8.61 -4.45 -1.80
C ASP A 244 9.86 -4.10 -2.63
N ARG A 245 9.82 -4.39 -3.93
CA ARG A 245 10.91 -4.08 -4.86
C ARG A 245 11.07 -2.57 -5.04
N ILE A 246 9.99 -1.81 -5.20
CA ILE A 246 10.03 -0.34 -5.32
C ILE A 246 10.62 0.26 -4.04
N VAL A 247 10.10 -0.10 -2.87
CA VAL A 247 10.59 0.41 -1.58
C VAL A 247 12.07 0.07 -1.38
N LYS A 248 12.46 -1.18 -1.66
CA LYS A 248 13.86 -1.62 -1.55
C LYS A 248 14.80 -0.82 -2.45
N ILE A 249 14.41 -0.58 -3.71
CA ILE A 249 15.23 0.17 -4.66
C ILE A 249 15.33 1.63 -4.20
N LYS A 250 14.20 2.27 -3.87
CA LYS A 250 14.18 3.67 -3.44
C LYS A 250 14.98 3.89 -2.16
N PHE A 251 14.85 3.02 -1.15
CA PHE A 251 15.66 3.13 0.06
C PHE A 251 17.16 2.93 -0.22
N LYS A 252 17.51 2.04 -1.15
CA LYS A 252 18.91 1.88 -1.54
C LYS A 252 19.45 3.13 -2.24
N GLU A 253 18.67 3.75 -3.13
CA GLU A 253 19.03 5.02 -3.78
C GLU A 253 19.25 6.14 -2.77
N LEU A 254 18.40 6.26 -1.76
CA LEU A 254 18.51 7.29 -0.73
C LEU A 254 19.64 7.03 0.29
N GLN A 255 20.00 5.76 0.52
CA GLN A 255 21.13 5.37 1.37
C GLN A 255 22.47 5.51 0.65
N ASP A 256 22.54 5.15 -0.63
CA ASP A 256 23.74 5.19 -1.46
C ASP A 256 23.45 5.92 -2.78
N PRO A 257 23.37 7.26 -2.74
CA PRO A 257 22.97 8.06 -3.90
C PRO A 257 24.09 8.26 -4.92
N CYS A 258 25.28 7.71 -4.66
CA CYS A 258 26.44 7.88 -5.52
C CYS A 258 26.17 7.29 -6.92
N THR A 259 26.33 8.11 -7.95
CA THR A 259 26.18 7.70 -9.36
C THR A 259 27.51 7.64 -10.10
N CYS A 260 28.64 7.77 -9.39
CA CYS A 260 29.96 7.68 -9.99
C CYS A 260 30.25 6.26 -10.50
N PRO A 261 30.97 6.11 -11.63
CA PRO A 261 31.50 4.82 -12.05
C PRO A 261 32.35 4.17 -10.95
N LYS A 262 32.29 2.84 -10.82
CA LYS A 262 32.98 2.10 -9.75
C LYS A 262 34.51 2.17 -9.87
N GLU A 263 35.00 2.50 -11.06
CA GLU A 263 36.41 2.66 -11.38
C GLU A 263 37.00 3.95 -10.81
N LEU A 264 36.16 4.92 -10.42
CA LEU A 264 36.65 6.14 -9.79
C LEU A 264 37.04 5.87 -8.34
N PRO A 265 38.29 6.21 -7.93
CA PRO A 265 38.78 5.91 -6.59
C PRO A 265 38.11 6.76 -5.49
N MET A 266 37.46 7.87 -5.87
CA MET A 266 36.73 8.74 -4.95
C MET A 266 35.45 9.27 -5.60
N CYS A 267 34.42 9.50 -4.78
CA CYS A 267 33.19 10.13 -5.21
C CYS A 267 33.43 11.58 -5.64
N VAL A 268 32.96 11.94 -6.85
CA VAL A 268 33.00 13.31 -7.38
C VAL A 268 31.62 13.89 -7.63
N CYS A 269 30.54 13.10 -7.48
CA CYS A 269 29.17 13.57 -7.71
C CYS A 269 28.61 14.41 -6.56
N GLY A 270 29.30 14.47 -5.41
CA GLY A 270 28.91 15.29 -4.25
C GLY A 270 27.65 14.83 -3.52
N LYS A 271 26.99 13.75 -3.96
CA LYS A 271 25.77 13.23 -3.32
C LYS A 271 26.11 12.54 -2.00
N THR A 272 25.33 12.84 -0.97
CA THR A 272 25.49 12.26 0.37
C THR A 272 24.27 11.43 0.76
N PRO A 273 24.45 10.32 1.50
CA PRO A 273 23.35 9.54 2.06
C PRO A 273 22.34 10.41 2.80
N ILE A 274 21.05 10.16 2.54
CA ILE A 274 19.93 10.89 3.16
C ILE A 274 19.32 10.04 4.28
N ILE A 275 19.39 8.72 4.15
CA ILE A 275 18.84 7.77 5.13
C ILE A 275 19.85 6.67 5.47
N LYS A 276 19.63 6.00 6.60
CA LYS A 276 20.22 4.70 6.93
C LYS A 276 19.11 3.67 7.10
N LEU A 277 19.33 2.45 6.61
CA LEU A 277 18.43 1.34 6.85
C LEU A 277 18.55 0.86 8.30
N ILE A 278 17.41 0.70 8.99
CA ILE A 278 17.38 0.11 10.33
C ILE A 278 17.57 -1.40 10.27
N SER A 279 17.06 -2.05 9.21
CA SER A 279 17.28 -3.46 8.93
C SER A 279 17.68 -3.70 7.47
N LYS A 280 18.68 -4.58 7.25
CA LYS A 280 19.10 -4.96 5.89
C LYS A 280 18.07 -5.86 5.20
N LYS A 281 17.42 -6.73 5.97
CA LYS A 281 16.34 -7.61 5.52
C LYS A 281 15.00 -7.02 5.97
N PRO A 282 13.92 -7.22 5.20
CA PRO A 282 12.59 -6.85 5.67
C PRO A 282 12.28 -7.64 6.95
N ILE A 283 11.53 -7.01 7.85
CA ILE A 283 10.93 -7.67 9.01
C ILE A 283 9.69 -8.40 8.47
N GLU A 284 9.55 -9.67 8.82
CA GLU A 284 8.46 -10.54 8.37
C GLU A 284 7.63 -11.00 9.56
N PRO A 285 6.31 -11.22 9.37
CA PRO A 285 5.45 -11.60 10.48
C PRO A 285 5.80 -12.99 11.00
N SER A 286 5.56 -13.17 12.30
CA SER A 286 5.79 -14.41 13.01
C SER A 286 4.91 -15.53 12.45
N LEU A 287 5.27 -16.79 12.75
CA LEU A 287 4.43 -17.94 12.34
C LEU A 287 3.04 -17.85 12.98
N GLU A 288 2.97 -17.42 14.24
CA GLU A 288 1.71 -17.23 14.98
C GLU A 288 0.82 -16.18 14.30
N GLU A 289 1.37 -15.03 13.90
CA GLU A 289 0.61 -14.01 13.19
C GLU A 289 0.14 -14.50 11.81
N LYS A 290 0.96 -15.27 11.10
CA LYS A 290 0.60 -15.84 9.79
C LYS A 290 -0.54 -16.86 9.87
N ASP A 291 -0.65 -17.57 10.99
CA ASP A 291 -1.72 -18.53 11.24
C ASP A 291 -3.01 -17.83 11.68
N LEU A 292 -2.91 -16.80 12.52
CA LEU A 292 -4.07 -16.02 13.00
C LEU A 292 -4.60 -15.03 11.95
N ASN A 293 -3.72 -14.47 11.13
CA ASN A 293 -4.05 -13.45 10.14
C ASN A 293 -3.49 -13.84 8.77
N SER A 294 -4.34 -14.45 7.93
CA SER A 294 -3.94 -14.85 6.57
C SER A 294 -3.40 -13.70 5.69
N ARG A 295 -3.69 -12.44 6.03
CA ARG A 295 -3.24 -11.25 5.30
C ARG A 295 -1.77 -10.89 5.59
N SER A 296 -1.24 -11.31 6.74
CA SER A 296 0.17 -11.07 7.09
C SER A 296 1.13 -11.98 6.31
N LYS A 297 0.66 -13.07 5.69
CA LYS A 297 1.49 -14.11 5.05
C LYS A 297 2.54 -13.59 4.07
N SER A 298 2.21 -12.55 3.30
CA SER A 298 3.13 -11.94 2.32
C SER A 298 3.64 -10.57 2.74
N ALA A 299 3.34 -10.14 3.97
CA ALA A 299 3.70 -8.84 4.47
C ALA A 299 5.20 -8.73 4.77
N LYS A 300 5.77 -7.59 4.45
CA LYS A 300 7.17 -7.24 4.70
C LYS A 300 7.25 -5.79 5.15
N LEU A 301 7.82 -5.57 6.32
CA LEU A 301 8.11 -4.24 6.86
C LEU A 301 9.55 -3.84 6.52
N ARG A 302 9.71 -2.65 5.94
CA ARG A 302 11.01 -1.99 5.72
C ARG A 302 11.06 -0.68 6.48
N VAL A 303 12.20 -0.41 7.10
CA VAL A 303 12.36 0.74 7.98
C VAL A 303 13.67 1.46 7.66
N ALA A 304 13.58 2.78 7.52
CA ALA A 304 14.73 3.65 7.36
C ALA A 304 14.64 4.85 8.32
N GLU A 305 15.80 5.39 8.67
CA GLU A 305 15.95 6.55 9.55
C GLU A 305 16.70 7.67 8.82
N LYS A 306 16.22 8.91 8.95
CA LYS A 306 16.82 10.11 8.37
C LYS A 306 18.16 10.44 9.06
N ILE A 307 19.19 10.77 8.27
CA ILE A 307 20.53 11.17 8.76
C ILE A 307 20.64 12.69 8.90
#